data_AF-A0A9J6BDW6-F1
#
_entry.id   AF-A0A9J6BDW6-F1
#
_cell.length_a   1.000
_cell.length_b   1.000
_cell.length_c   1.000
_cell.angle_alpha   90.00
_cell.angle_beta   90.00
_cell.angle_gamma   90.00
#
_symmetry.space_group_name_H-M   'P 1'
#
loop_
_entity.id
_entity.type
_entity.pdbx_description
1 polymer ?
#
loop_
_entity_poly.entity_id
_entity_poly.type
_entity_poly.pdbx_seq_one_letter_code
_entity_poly.pdbx_strand_id
1 'polypeptide(L)'
;MANSPLKTFPLNNQFISSINYKTPEDQLKNEIKPSFIVVLDRSGSMRDSVRRIVTEILPIMFQKLGYEPTDNIHLVTFSDDDEYHLLQVNQLTAMTNFDQGGTNMFPAVFRLREIFQNFQSNGIEVLRILAISDGLISDQDKTEASASELAKFAKSFSIAINSQAIRWEQPSADTRALCSLLQLNNVKSAQMVDTKLITPNEDIAELWAQLFMDDQLTSGTTLTSKCKVFLKNPWDEEATEKIRLQDGSNTVWMTQVPNDMKVDGAKVDVNDGGELNYEKLYELMKEKYKYVVNQMKVHKIVSTKESITIMHRIVTYFRRVEIEVKVPAGTKKFSSLLEDIANDRKVAYMSPEELKAYLEPKDIKNEFKPTKSENPKQEVKPVTTSMTALTPEQLVEVIKSFEATSVMVLLLKQPENEGNCNCNCKCNCLCHFKSFNNQ
;
A
#
# COMPACT_ATOMS: atom_id res chain seq x y z
N MET A 1 -23.06 -25.10 2.34
CA MET A 1 -21.85 -25.57 1.65
C MET A 1 -20.76 -25.72 2.68
N ALA A 2 -19.94 -26.78 2.63
CA ALA A 2 -18.83 -26.92 3.56
C ALA A 2 -17.67 -26.04 3.07
N ASN A 3 -17.25 -25.07 3.89
CA ASN A 3 -16.05 -24.30 3.61
C ASN A 3 -14.85 -25.26 3.55
N SER A 4 -13.90 -25.02 2.65
CA SER A 4 -12.66 -25.81 2.64
C SER A 4 -11.96 -25.65 3.99
N PRO A 5 -11.37 -26.72 4.56
CA PRO A 5 -10.63 -26.60 5.80
C PRO A 5 -9.44 -25.65 5.63
N LEU A 6 -9.13 -24.89 6.69
CA LEU A 6 -7.94 -24.06 6.74
C LEU A 6 -6.72 -24.97 6.94
N LYS A 7 -5.83 -25.02 5.93
CA LYS A 7 -4.58 -25.77 6.02
C LYS A 7 -3.48 -24.87 6.56
N THR A 8 -2.88 -25.23 7.69
CA THR A 8 -1.87 -24.41 8.38
C THR A 8 -0.47 -25.03 8.28
N PHE A 9 0.54 -24.23 7.99
CA PHE A 9 1.94 -24.65 7.87
C PHE A 9 2.81 -23.81 8.81
N PRO A 10 3.66 -24.41 9.65
CA PRO A 10 4.58 -23.67 10.51
C PRO A 10 5.64 -22.94 9.68
N LEU A 11 5.97 -21.70 10.07
CA LEU A 11 6.98 -20.86 9.41
C LEU A 11 7.50 -19.77 10.39
N ASN A 12 8.77 -19.79 10.77
CA ASN A 12 9.46 -18.75 11.57
C ASN A 12 8.71 -18.32 12.85
N ASN A 13 8.34 -19.27 13.71
CA ASN A 13 7.52 -19.01 14.92
C ASN A 13 6.14 -18.38 14.62
N GLN A 14 5.72 -18.41 13.36
CA GLN A 14 4.41 -18.03 12.86
C GLN A 14 3.82 -19.20 12.08
N PHE A 15 2.67 -18.97 11.46
CA PHE A 15 2.02 -19.90 10.55
C PHE A 15 1.61 -19.18 9.28
N ILE A 16 1.81 -19.83 8.14
CA ILE A 16 1.16 -19.48 6.87
C ILE A 16 0.05 -20.48 6.62
N SER A 17 -1.12 -20.01 6.21
CA SER A 17 -2.29 -20.87 6.03
C SER A 17 -3.00 -20.60 4.73
N SER A 18 -3.69 -21.63 4.22
CA SER A 18 -4.48 -21.55 2.99
C SER A 18 -5.91 -21.98 3.26
N ILE A 19 -6.85 -21.17 2.78
CA ILE A 19 -8.27 -21.50 2.74
C ILE A 19 -8.81 -21.13 1.36
N ASN A 20 -9.53 -22.07 0.75
CA ASN A 20 -10.29 -21.80 -0.47
C ASN A 20 -11.73 -21.52 -0.06
N TYR A 21 -12.14 -20.26 -0.17
CA TYR A 21 -13.46 -19.79 0.20
C TYR A 21 -14.29 -19.52 -1.04
N LYS A 22 -15.60 -19.74 -0.97
CA LYS A 22 -16.52 -19.34 -2.03
C LYS A 22 -17.73 -18.74 -1.36
N THR A 23 -17.99 -17.47 -1.64
CA THR A 23 -19.15 -16.75 -1.13
C THR A 23 -20.42 -17.52 -1.53
N PRO A 24 -21.25 -17.93 -0.57
CA PRO A 24 -22.55 -18.54 -0.86
C PRO A 24 -23.42 -17.61 -1.71
N GLU A 25 -24.16 -18.16 -2.68
CA GLU A 25 -24.99 -17.36 -3.61
C GLU A 25 -26.05 -16.51 -2.90
N ASP A 26 -26.52 -16.95 -1.73
CA ASP A 26 -27.44 -16.22 -0.87
C ASP A 26 -26.79 -15.02 -0.18
N GLN A 27 -25.48 -15.06 0.07
CA GLN A 27 -24.72 -13.94 0.63
C GLN A 27 -24.31 -12.89 -0.41
N LEU A 28 -24.30 -13.23 -1.70
CA LEU A 28 -24.09 -12.27 -2.79
C LEU A 28 -25.17 -11.16 -2.83
N LYS A 29 -26.29 -11.33 -2.11
CA LYS A 29 -27.33 -10.29 -2.01
C LYS A 29 -27.03 -9.20 -0.97
N ASN A 30 -26.09 -9.46 -0.06
CA ASN A 30 -25.68 -8.53 1.00
C ASN A 30 -24.33 -7.90 0.68
N GLU A 31 -24.16 -7.41 -0.55
CA GLU A 31 -22.92 -6.73 -0.95
C GLU A 31 -22.71 -5.48 -0.09
N ILE A 32 -21.55 -5.41 0.55
CA ILE A 32 -21.13 -4.21 1.26
C ILE A 32 -20.66 -3.23 0.20
N LYS A 33 -21.36 -2.10 0.02
CA LYS A 33 -20.90 -1.05 -0.87
C LYS A 33 -19.77 -0.26 -0.17
N PRO A 34 -18.53 -0.26 -0.70
CA PRO A 34 -17.44 0.47 -0.05
C PRO A 34 -17.68 1.97 -0.11
N SER A 35 -17.35 2.68 0.96
CA SER A 35 -17.25 4.14 0.90
C SER A 35 -16.20 4.52 -0.14
N PHE A 36 -16.43 5.60 -0.88
CA PHE A 36 -15.51 6.03 -1.94
C PHE A 36 -15.07 7.47 -1.69
N ILE A 37 -13.76 7.69 -1.67
CA ILE A 37 -13.13 9.01 -1.61
C ILE A 37 -12.43 9.28 -2.94
N VAL A 38 -12.72 10.42 -3.55
CA VAL A 38 -11.95 10.99 -4.65
C VAL A 38 -11.11 12.13 -4.09
N VAL A 39 -9.81 12.09 -4.30
CA VAL A 39 -8.88 13.19 -4.02
C VAL A 39 -8.49 13.80 -5.36
N LEU A 40 -8.95 15.02 -5.64
CA LEU A 40 -8.85 15.62 -6.97
C LEU A 40 -8.08 16.94 -6.93
N ASP A 41 -7.00 16.98 -7.70
CA ASP A 41 -6.33 18.21 -8.06
C ASP A 41 -7.28 19.09 -8.89
N ARG A 42 -7.44 20.33 -8.46
CA ARG A 42 -8.22 21.33 -9.20
C ARG A 42 -7.42 22.59 -9.50
N SER A 43 -6.11 22.47 -9.54
CA SER A 43 -5.19 23.53 -9.89
C SER A 43 -5.49 24.09 -11.30
N GLY A 44 -5.04 25.32 -11.54
CA GLY A 44 -5.24 26.01 -12.81
C GLY A 44 -4.59 25.30 -14.02
N SER A 45 -3.69 24.35 -13.82
CA SER A 45 -3.15 23.51 -14.89
C SER A 45 -4.14 22.45 -15.35
N MET A 46 -5.07 22.02 -14.49
CA MET A 46 -6.11 21.06 -14.84
C MET A 46 -7.26 21.65 -15.67
N ARG A 47 -7.55 22.96 -15.54
CA ARG A 47 -8.55 23.69 -16.38
C ARG A 47 -9.89 22.94 -16.53
N ASP A 48 -10.43 22.88 -17.75
CA ASP A 48 -11.67 22.18 -18.11
C ASP A 48 -11.64 20.67 -17.81
N SER A 49 -10.46 20.09 -17.57
CA SER A 49 -10.35 18.68 -17.22
C SER A 49 -11.02 18.37 -15.90
N VAL A 50 -10.98 19.27 -14.91
CA VAL A 50 -11.64 19.03 -13.62
C VAL A 50 -13.14 18.91 -13.83
N ARG A 51 -13.73 19.83 -14.59
CA ARG A 51 -15.16 19.77 -14.97
C ARG A 51 -15.48 18.44 -15.64
N ARG A 52 -14.70 18.06 -16.64
CA ARG A 52 -14.89 16.82 -17.39
C ARG A 52 -14.78 15.58 -16.51
N ILE A 53 -13.77 15.53 -15.65
CA ILE A 53 -13.56 14.43 -14.69
C ILE A 53 -14.78 14.30 -13.79
N VAL A 54 -15.22 15.39 -13.18
CA VAL A 54 -16.29 15.38 -12.18
C VAL A 54 -17.66 15.15 -12.80
N THR A 55 -17.99 15.86 -13.88
CA THR A 55 -19.36 15.87 -14.43
C THR A 55 -19.62 14.77 -15.45
N GLU A 56 -18.58 14.22 -16.08
CA GLU A 56 -18.73 13.26 -17.19
C GLU A 56 -18.10 11.90 -16.87
N ILE A 57 -16.86 11.86 -16.38
CA ILE A 57 -16.10 10.60 -16.22
C ILE A 57 -16.47 9.86 -14.93
N LEU A 58 -16.42 10.54 -13.77
CA LEU A 58 -16.69 9.93 -12.47
C LEU A 58 -18.11 9.31 -12.38
N PRO A 59 -19.19 9.95 -12.86
CA PRO A 59 -20.52 9.34 -12.84
C PRO A 59 -20.59 8.01 -13.60
N ILE A 60 -19.97 7.95 -14.79
CA ILE A 60 -19.88 6.72 -15.59
C ILE A 60 -19.08 5.65 -14.84
N MET A 61 -17.95 6.03 -14.24
CA MET A 61 -17.12 5.11 -13.45
C MET A 61 -17.89 4.53 -12.26
N PHE A 62 -18.62 5.38 -11.53
CA PHE A 62 -19.43 4.95 -10.39
C PHE A 62 -20.56 4.01 -10.81
N GLN A 63 -21.24 4.29 -11.91
CA GLN A 63 -22.24 3.39 -12.47
C GLN A 63 -21.63 2.01 -12.82
N LYS A 64 -20.45 1.98 -13.43
CA LYS A 64 -19.73 0.72 -13.74
C LYS A 64 -19.33 -0.07 -12.50
N LEU A 65 -19.07 0.62 -11.38
CA LEU A 65 -18.78 0.01 -10.09
C LEU A 65 -20.04 -0.37 -9.29
N GLY A 66 -21.23 -0.20 -9.86
CA GLY A 66 -22.51 -0.55 -9.23
C GLY A 66 -22.98 0.47 -8.19
N TYR A 67 -22.46 1.70 -8.20
CA TYR A 67 -23.02 2.79 -7.38
C TYR A 67 -24.32 3.32 -8.00
N GLU A 68 -25.30 3.54 -7.13
CA GLU A 68 -26.60 4.08 -7.48
C GLU A 68 -26.53 5.62 -7.52
N PRO A 69 -27.44 6.29 -8.26
CA PRO A 69 -27.48 7.74 -8.34
C PRO A 69 -27.54 8.47 -6.99
N THR A 70 -28.08 7.83 -5.96
CA THR A 70 -28.26 8.38 -4.61
C THR A 70 -27.13 8.07 -3.65
N ASP A 71 -26.14 7.26 -4.05
CA ASP A 71 -25.03 6.90 -3.17
C ASP A 71 -24.10 8.09 -2.94
N ASN A 72 -23.64 8.24 -1.70
CA ASN A 72 -22.74 9.32 -1.31
C ASN A 72 -21.28 9.00 -1.66
N ILE A 73 -20.61 9.98 -2.25
CA ILE A 73 -19.21 10.00 -2.61
C ILE A 73 -18.54 11.16 -1.85
N HIS A 74 -17.39 10.89 -1.26
CA HIS A 74 -16.56 11.91 -0.65
C HIS A 74 -15.64 12.49 -1.73
N LEU A 75 -15.77 13.77 -2.03
CA LEU A 75 -14.88 14.48 -2.95
C LEU A 75 -14.04 15.47 -2.13
N VAL A 76 -12.74 15.23 -2.07
CA VAL A 76 -11.76 16.14 -1.48
C VAL A 76 -10.97 16.76 -2.63
N THR A 77 -11.14 18.05 -2.87
CA THR A 77 -10.36 18.76 -3.89
C THR A 77 -9.20 19.50 -3.24
N PHE A 78 -8.10 19.69 -3.96
CA PHE A 78 -6.98 20.49 -3.49
C PHE A 78 -6.47 21.47 -4.56
N SER A 79 -6.03 22.64 -4.08
CA SER A 79 -5.42 23.72 -4.87
C SER A 79 -4.52 24.55 -3.93
N ASP A 80 -4.82 25.81 -3.64
CA ASP A 80 -4.16 26.54 -2.55
C ASP A 80 -4.51 25.98 -1.15
N ASP A 81 -5.71 25.43 -0.99
CA ASP A 81 -6.28 24.79 0.22
C ASP A 81 -7.11 23.55 -0.18
N ASP A 82 -7.67 22.82 0.80
CA ASP A 82 -8.64 21.74 0.55
C ASP A 82 -10.09 22.22 0.54
N GLU A 83 -10.92 21.55 -0.25
CA GLU A 83 -12.37 21.58 -0.05
C GLU A 83 -12.91 20.16 0.07
N TYR A 84 -13.89 19.97 0.95
CA TYR A 84 -14.55 18.70 1.15
C TYR A 84 -16.04 18.79 0.80
N HIS A 85 -16.47 17.88 -0.06
CA HIS A 85 -17.85 17.73 -0.50
C HIS A 85 -18.33 16.29 -0.24
N LEU A 86 -19.53 16.15 0.32
CA LEU A 86 -20.25 14.87 0.40
C LEU A 86 -21.41 14.94 -0.59
N LEU A 87 -21.28 14.26 -1.73
CA LEU A 87 -22.18 14.41 -2.87
C LEU A 87 -22.77 13.07 -3.26
N GLN A 88 -24.02 13.07 -3.70
CA GLN A 88 -24.60 11.93 -4.40
C GLN A 88 -24.01 11.79 -5.80
N VAL A 89 -23.95 10.58 -6.35
CA VAL A 89 -23.44 10.33 -7.70
C VAL A 89 -24.13 11.22 -8.75
N ASN A 90 -25.46 11.41 -8.66
CA ASN A 90 -26.19 12.28 -9.59
C ASN A 90 -25.85 13.78 -9.44
N GLN A 91 -25.43 14.23 -8.26
CA GLN A 91 -25.08 15.63 -7.99
C GLN A 91 -23.74 16.02 -8.64
N LEU A 92 -22.86 15.06 -8.93
CA LEU A 92 -21.59 15.30 -9.61
C LEU A 92 -21.78 15.99 -10.97
N THR A 93 -22.84 15.62 -11.70
CA THR A 93 -23.15 16.17 -13.04
C THR A 93 -23.53 17.66 -13.02
N ALA A 94 -23.95 18.18 -11.86
CA ALA A 94 -24.43 19.55 -11.70
C ALA A 94 -23.40 20.47 -11.02
N MET A 95 -22.21 19.98 -10.69
CA MET A 95 -21.15 20.83 -10.14
C MET A 95 -20.74 21.89 -11.19
N THR A 96 -20.30 23.07 -10.72
CA THR A 96 -19.93 24.19 -11.60
C THR A 96 -18.59 24.84 -11.27
N ASN A 97 -18.01 24.57 -10.10
CA ASN A 97 -16.78 25.21 -9.62
C ASN A 97 -15.62 24.23 -9.71
N PHE A 98 -14.69 24.46 -10.64
CA PHE A 98 -13.76 23.40 -11.06
C PHE A 98 -12.29 23.78 -11.09
N ASP A 99 -11.90 25.05 -11.13
CA ASP A 99 -10.49 25.42 -11.16
C ASP A 99 -10.14 26.54 -10.17
N GLN A 100 -9.00 26.38 -9.50
CA GLN A 100 -8.41 27.37 -8.59
C GLN A 100 -6.87 27.38 -8.69
N GLY A 101 -6.23 28.40 -8.12
CA GLY A 101 -4.77 28.51 -8.06
C GLY A 101 -4.14 27.52 -7.08
N GLY A 102 -2.87 27.15 -7.33
CA GLY A 102 -2.05 26.34 -6.42
C GLY A 102 -2.19 24.82 -6.57
N THR A 103 -1.26 24.08 -5.97
CA THR A 103 -1.20 22.61 -5.99
C THR A 103 -0.75 22.02 -4.64
N ASN A 104 -1.20 22.63 -3.53
CA ASN A 104 -0.91 22.16 -2.18
C ASN A 104 -1.82 20.98 -1.83
N MET A 105 -1.25 19.78 -1.76
CA MET A 105 -2.00 18.55 -1.47
C MET A 105 -2.06 18.24 0.04
N PHE A 106 -1.17 18.80 0.85
CA PHE A 106 -1.10 18.54 2.30
C PHE A 106 -2.43 18.78 3.02
N PRO A 107 -3.18 19.89 2.77
CA PRO A 107 -4.48 20.11 3.40
C PRO A 107 -5.49 18.99 3.11
N ALA A 108 -5.50 18.47 1.87
CA ALA A 108 -6.37 17.35 1.51
C ALA A 108 -5.99 16.06 2.25
N VAL A 109 -4.69 15.78 2.43
CA VAL A 109 -4.25 14.62 3.23
C VAL A 109 -4.67 14.78 4.71
N PHE A 110 -4.60 16.00 5.24
CA PHE A 110 -5.10 16.29 6.59
C PHE A 110 -6.61 16.05 6.69
N ARG A 111 -7.40 16.49 5.70
CA ARG A 111 -8.84 16.22 5.62
C ARG A 111 -9.17 14.73 5.60
N LEU A 112 -8.40 13.91 4.90
CA LEU A 112 -8.59 12.46 4.89
C LEU A 112 -8.53 11.86 6.29
N ARG A 113 -7.69 12.41 7.18
CA ARG A 113 -7.60 11.95 8.58
C ARG A 113 -8.91 12.14 9.32
N GLU A 114 -9.56 13.29 9.17
CA GLU A 114 -10.86 13.58 9.78
C GLU A 114 -11.95 12.67 9.21
N ILE A 115 -11.94 12.44 7.89
CA ILE A 115 -12.86 11.49 7.25
C ILE A 115 -12.67 10.09 7.82
N PHE A 116 -11.41 9.65 8.04
CA PHE A 116 -11.12 8.32 8.59
C PHE A 116 -11.59 8.19 10.04
N GLN A 117 -11.48 9.25 10.86
CA GLN A 117 -12.02 9.28 12.22
C GLN A 117 -13.55 9.15 12.23
N ASN A 118 -14.22 9.85 11.30
CA ASN A 118 -15.67 9.74 11.14
C ASN A 118 -16.09 8.34 10.68
N PHE A 119 -15.34 7.75 9.73
CA PHE A 119 -15.56 6.38 9.27
C PHE A 119 -15.39 5.36 10.37
N GLN A 120 -14.35 5.47 11.18
CA GLN A 120 -14.16 4.62 12.35
C GLN A 120 -15.36 4.73 13.31
N SER A 121 -15.80 5.95 13.61
CA SER A 121 -16.92 6.20 14.53
C SER A 121 -18.25 5.64 14.01
N ASN A 122 -18.42 5.59 12.68
CA ASN A 122 -19.60 5.06 12.01
C ASN A 122 -19.48 3.58 11.62
N GLY A 123 -18.41 2.89 12.03
CA GLY A 123 -18.23 1.47 11.74
C GLY A 123 -17.97 1.15 10.25
N ILE A 124 -17.46 2.10 9.48
CA ILE A 124 -17.06 1.87 8.09
C ILE A 124 -15.76 1.05 8.07
N GLU A 125 -15.81 -0.11 7.44
CA GLU A 125 -14.69 -1.06 7.41
C GLU A 125 -14.02 -1.20 6.04
N VAL A 126 -14.63 -0.68 4.98
CA VAL A 126 -14.15 -0.81 3.60
C VAL A 126 -14.18 0.53 2.87
N LEU A 127 -13.09 0.83 2.19
CA LEU A 127 -12.87 2.13 1.58
C LEU A 127 -12.12 2.01 0.25
N ARG A 128 -12.55 2.80 -0.73
CA ARG A 128 -11.84 3.04 -1.99
C ARG A 128 -11.36 4.48 -2.03
N ILE A 129 -10.13 4.69 -2.49
CA ILE A 129 -9.53 6.02 -2.66
C ILE A 129 -9.01 6.13 -4.09
N LEU A 130 -9.43 7.17 -4.81
CA LEU A 130 -8.92 7.53 -6.11
C LEU A 130 -8.28 8.90 -6.05
N ALA A 131 -6.96 8.98 -6.16
CA ALA A 131 -6.24 10.25 -6.24
C ALA A 131 -5.99 10.63 -7.70
N ILE A 132 -6.29 11.86 -8.10
CA ILE A 132 -6.16 12.33 -9.49
C ILE A 132 -5.42 13.66 -9.47
N SER A 133 -4.33 13.77 -10.22
CA SER A 133 -3.56 15.01 -10.41
C SER A 133 -2.82 14.98 -11.73
N ASP A 134 -2.47 16.13 -12.27
CA ASP A 134 -1.52 16.22 -13.37
C ASP A 134 -0.05 16.06 -12.91
N GLY A 135 0.20 16.02 -11.60
CA GLY A 135 1.49 15.66 -11.01
C GLY A 135 2.35 16.84 -10.58
N LEU A 136 1.86 18.08 -10.63
CA LEU A 136 2.58 19.21 -10.03
C LEU A 136 2.07 19.40 -8.61
N ILE A 137 2.86 19.08 -7.57
CA ILE A 137 2.46 19.30 -6.16
C ILE A 137 3.51 20.15 -5.46
N SER A 138 3.13 21.37 -5.07
CA SER A 138 4.06 22.38 -4.54
C SER A 138 4.58 22.08 -3.14
N ASP A 139 3.83 21.32 -2.33
CA ASP A 139 4.12 21.01 -0.93
C ASP A 139 4.50 19.54 -0.71
N GLN A 140 5.16 18.95 -1.69
CA GLN A 140 5.48 17.52 -1.76
C GLN A 140 6.02 16.93 -0.45
N ASP A 141 7.06 17.51 0.16
CA ASP A 141 7.66 16.98 1.39
C ASP A 141 6.65 16.89 2.55
N LYS A 142 5.76 17.89 2.67
CA LYS A 142 4.71 17.92 3.70
C LYS A 142 3.63 16.88 3.40
N THR A 143 3.23 16.77 2.13
CA THR A 143 2.26 15.79 1.66
C THR A 143 2.75 14.37 1.92
N GLU A 144 4.01 14.06 1.58
CA GLU A 144 4.61 12.74 1.81
C GLU A 144 4.69 12.38 3.30
N ALA A 145 5.11 13.34 4.15
CA ALA A 145 5.15 13.15 5.59
C ALA A 145 3.74 12.90 6.17
N SER A 146 2.76 13.72 5.78
CA SER A 146 1.38 13.59 6.24
C SER A 146 0.73 12.30 5.77
N ALA A 147 0.97 11.87 4.53
CA ALA A 147 0.46 10.62 4.00
C ALA A 147 1.05 9.39 4.73
N SER A 148 2.32 9.46 5.12
CA SER A 148 2.97 8.44 5.94
C SER A 148 2.34 8.33 7.33
N GLU A 149 2.07 9.48 7.98
CA GLU A 149 1.33 9.51 9.26
C GLU A 149 -0.10 8.99 9.11
N LEU A 150 -0.81 9.38 8.05
CA LEU A 150 -2.14 8.88 7.74
C LEU A 150 -2.14 7.37 7.49
N ALA A 151 -1.11 6.82 6.84
CA ALA A 151 -1.00 5.38 6.64
C ALA A 151 -0.77 4.62 7.94
N LYS A 152 0.01 5.17 8.89
CA LYS A 152 0.13 4.61 10.25
C LYS A 152 -1.19 4.67 10.98
N PHE A 153 -1.87 5.81 10.91
CA PHE A 153 -3.17 6.02 11.51
C PHE A 153 -4.20 5.03 10.94
N ALA A 154 -4.24 4.85 9.63
CA ALA A 154 -5.13 3.89 8.98
C ALA A 154 -4.91 2.44 9.44
N LYS A 155 -3.67 2.06 9.75
CA LYS A 155 -3.33 0.72 10.25
C LYS A 155 -3.84 0.44 11.66
N SER A 156 -4.00 1.47 12.51
CA SER A 156 -4.57 1.27 13.85
C SER A 156 -6.07 0.94 13.80
N PHE A 157 -6.70 1.11 12.63
CA PHE A 157 -8.06 0.67 12.37
C PHE A 157 -8.06 -0.59 11.52
N SER A 158 -9.05 -1.46 11.77
CA SER A 158 -9.29 -2.64 10.93
C SER A 158 -9.98 -2.27 9.60
N ILE A 159 -9.57 -1.17 8.96
CA ILE A 159 -10.14 -0.70 7.69
C ILE A 159 -9.36 -1.28 6.50
N ALA A 160 -10.12 -1.83 5.55
CA ALA A 160 -9.63 -2.33 4.29
C ALA A 160 -9.71 -1.21 3.24
N ILE A 161 -8.56 -0.82 2.69
CA ILE A 161 -8.43 0.33 1.79
C ILE A 161 -7.84 -0.12 0.46
N ASN A 162 -8.56 0.13 -0.63
CA ASN A 162 -8.03 0.09 -1.98
C ASN A 162 -7.72 1.52 -2.44
N SER A 163 -6.44 1.91 -2.44
CA SER A 163 -5.98 3.24 -2.87
C SER A 163 -5.28 3.15 -4.22
N GLN A 164 -5.71 4.00 -5.16
CA GLN A 164 -5.27 4.04 -6.55
C GLN A 164 -5.02 5.48 -6.99
N ALA A 165 -4.16 5.67 -7.98
CA ALA A 165 -3.81 7.00 -8.47
C ALA A 165 -3.94 7.11 -9.99
N ILE A 166 -4.37 8.29 -10.45
CA ILE A 166 -4.42 8.67 -11.85
C ILE A 166 -3.51 9.88 -12.06
N ARG A 167 -2.62 9.75 -13.04
CA ARG A 167 -1.91 10.91 -13.59
C ARG A 167 -2.65 11.41 -14.82
N TRP A 168 -3.11 12.65 -14.76
CA TRP A 168 -3.84 13.30 -15.84
C TRP A 168 -2.89 14.09 -16.75
N GLU A 169 -2.93 13.83 -18.06
CA GLU A 169 -2.26 14.58 -19.14
C GLU A 169 -0.73 14.67 -19.17
N GLN A 170 0.00 14.76 -18.04
CA GLN A 170 1.42 15.11 -18.03
C GLN A 170 2.32 13.94 -17.61
N PRO A 171 2.79 13.10 -18.56
CA PRO A 171 3.63 11.96 -18.23
C PRO A 171 4.97 12.32 -17.59
N SER A 172 5.39 13.60 -17.62
CA SER A 172 6.67 14.10 -17.13
C SER A 172 6.61 14.85 -15.79
N ALA A 173 5.46 14.90 -15.10
CA ALA A 173 5.30 15.62 -13.84
C ALA A 173 5.66 14.77 -12.60
N ASP A 174 6.21 15.40 -11.55
CA ASP A 174 6.69 14.71 -10.35
C ASP A 174 5.54 14.12 -9.51
N THR A 175 5.33 12.82 -9.65
CA THR A 175 4.18 12.12 -9.05
C THR A 175 4.44 11.55 -7.67
N ARG A 176 5.56 11.88 -7.02
CA ARG A 176 5.90 11.29 -5.73
C ARG A 176 4.88 11.62 -4.63
N ALA A 177 4.45 12.87 -4.55
CA ALA A 177 3.39 13.26 -3.62
C ALA A 177 2.04 12.56 -3.92
N LEU A 178 1.67 12.43 -5.19
CA LEU A 178 0.48 11.65 -5.60
C LEU A 178 0.62 10.16 -5.21
N CYS A 179 1.80 9.56 -5.46
CA CYS A 179 2.12 8.18 -5.11
C CYS A 179 2.13 7.95 -3.60
N SER A 180 2.31 8.99 -2.78
CA SER A 180 2.33 8.83 -1.32
C SER A 180 1.01 8.28 -0.76
N LEU A 181 -0.13 8.57 -1.41
CA LEU A 181 -1.44 8.02 -1.04
C LEU A 181 -1.60 6.54 -1.40
N LEU A 182 -0.76 5.98 -2.28
CA LEU A 182 -0.77 4.56 -2.62
C LEU A 182 -0.34 3.69 -1.42
N GLN A 183 0.40 4.27 -0.46
CA GLN A 183 0.78 3.59 0.79
C GLN A 183 -0.43 3.22 1.67
N LEU A 184 -1.58 3.87 1.46
CA LEU A 184 -2.83 3.52 2.14
C LEU A 184 -3.39 2.19 1.62
N ASN A 185 -3.02 1.77 0.42
CA ASN A 185 -3.55 0.55 -0.19
C ASN A 185 -3.06 -0.69 0.58
N ASN A 186 -4.03 -1.47 1.03
CA ASN A 186 -3.79 -2.56 1.95
C ASN A 186 -4.62 -3.82 1.64
N VAL A 187 -5.29 -3.84 0.47
CA VAL A 187 -6.05 -4.99 -0.04
C VAL A 187 -5.51 -5.55 -1.34
N LYS A 188 -5.02 -4.71 -2.25
CA LYS A 188 -4.48 -5.14 -3.55
C LYS A 188 -3.24 -4.35 -3.95
N SER A 189 -2.66 -4.69 -5.10
CA SER A 189 -1.57 -3.90 -5.67
C SER A 189 -2.06 -2.49 -5.97
N ALA A 190 -1.40 -1.51 -5.37
CA ALA A 190 -1.58 -0.11 -5.72
C ALA A 190 -1.07 0.16 -7.14
N GLN A 191 -1.82 0.90 -7.93
CA GLN A 191 -1.51 1.20 -9.31
C GLN A 191 -1.59 2.70 -9.52
N MET A 192 -0.72 3.18 -10.41
CA MET A 192 -0.82 4.51 -11.00
C MET A 192 -1.02 4.33 -12.50
N VAL A 193 -2.07 4.92 -13.06
CA VAL A 193 -2.34 4.89 -14.50
C VAL A 193 -2.33 6.29 -15.09
N ASP A 194 -1.88 6.37 -16.34
CA ASP A 194 -1.91 7.62 -17.09
C ASP A 194 -3.21 7.70 -17.87
N THR A 195 -3.83 8.88 -17.85
CA THR A 195 -4.99 9.17 -18.68
C THR A 195 -4.67 10.32 -19.64
N LYS A 196 -4.94 10.10 -20.92
CA LYS A 196 -4.76 11.11 -21.96
C LYS A 196 -6.06 11.87 -22.17
N LEU A 197 -5.98 13.19 -22.32
CA LEU A 197 -7.13 14.05 -22.60
C LEU A 197 -7.90 13.60 -23.85
N ILE A 198 -7.23 13.09 -24.87
CA ILE A 198 -7.90 12.69 -26.12
C ILE A 198 -8.74 11.41 -26.00
N THR A 199 -8.61 10.64 -24.91
CA THR A 199 -9.32 9.37 -24.74
C THR A 199 -10.81 9.63 -24.48
N PRO A 200 -11.75 8.89 -25.10
CA PRO A 200 -13.19 9.01 -24.81
C PRO A 200 -13.53 8.79 -23.33
N ASN A 201 -14.57 9.47 -22.83
CA ASN A 201 -14.95 9.44 -21.40
C ASN A 201 -15.28 8.02 -20.92
N GLU A 202 -15.99 7.26 -21.74
CA GLU A 202 -16.41 5.88 -21.43
C GLU A 202 -15.19 4.96 -21.25
N ASP A 203 -14.18 5.12 -22.10
CA ASP A 203 -12.93 4.35 -22.04
C ASP A 203 -12.11 4.74 -20.81
N ILE A 204 -12.05 6.03 -20.48
CA ILE A 204 -11.41 6.51 -19.24
C ILE A 204 -12.12 5.94 -18.01
N ALA A 205 -13.45 6.05 -17.97
CA ALA A 205 -14.25 5.57 -16.86
C ALA A 205 -14.14 4.05 -16.67
N GLU A 206 -14.09 3.29 -17.77
CA GLU A 206 -13.83 1.85 -17.75
C GLU A 206 -12.44 1.53 -17.19
N LEU A 207 -11.41 2.20 -17.70
CA LEU A 207 -10.03 2.03 -17.20
C LEU A 207 -9.94 2.31 -15.69
N TRP A 208 -10.57 3.39 -15.22
CA TRP A 208 -10.55 3.76 -13.81
C TRP A 208 -11.38 2.80 -12.96
N ALA A 209 -12.54 2.34 -13.45
CA ALA A 209 -13.35 1.35 -12.76
C ALA A 209 -12.58 0.02 -12.59
N GLN A 210 -11.81 -0.41 -13.58
CA GLN A 210 -10.97 -1.61 -13.50
C GLN A 210 -9.94 -1.55 -12.36
N LEU A 211 -9.51 -0.35 -11.93
CA LEU A 211 -8.65 -0.18 -10.75
C LEU A 211 -9.36 -0.54 -9.44
N PHE A 212 -10.67 -0.73 -9.43
CA PHE A 212 -11.46 -1.10 -8.26
C PHE A 212 -12.28 -2.38 -8.46
N MET A 213 -12.41 -2.86 -9.69
CA MET A 213 -12.90 -4.21 -9.96
C MET A 213 -12.01 -5.25 -9.27
N ASP A 214 -12.64 -6.32 -8.80
CA ASP A 214 -12.02 -7.45 -8.10
C ASP A 214 -11.15 -7.08 -6.88
N ASP A 215 -11.41 -5.93 -6.25
CA ASP A 215 -10.70 -5.54 -5.03
C ASP A 215 -11.20 -6.24 -3.77
N GLN A 216 -12.26 -7.04 -3.91
CA GLN A 216 -12.82 -7.90 -2.86
C GLN A 216 -13.27 -7.10 -1.62
N LEU A 217 -13.52 -5.79 -1.78
CA LEU A 217 -14.08 -4.96 -0.71
C LEU A 217 -15.59 -5.12 -0.59
N THR A 218 -16.25 -5.63 -1.63
CA THR A 218 -17.71 -5.86 -1.67
C THR A 218 -18.12 -7.16 -1.00
N SER A 219 -17.25 -8.17 -1.01
CA SER A 219 -17.45 -9.43 -0.29
C SER A 219 -17.22 -9.21 1.21
N GLY A 220 -18.28 -9.33 2.00
CA GLY A 220 -18.27 -9.07 3.44
C GLY A 220 -17.64 -10.17 4.30
N THR A 221 -17.16 -11.25 3.69
CA THR A 221 -16.72 -12.44 4.43
C THR A 221 -15.47 -12.17 5.27
N THR A 222 -15.57 -12.55 6.54
CA THR A 222 -14.48 -12.42 7.50
C THR A 222 -14.13 -13.75 8.16
N LEU A 223 -12.84 -14.06 8.20
CA LEU A 223 -12.28 -15.06 9.08
C LEU A 223 -12.00 -14.40 10.43
N THR A 224 -12.58 -14.94 11.49
CA THR A 224 -12.54 -14.38 12.85
C THR A 224 -11.97 -15.40 13.84
N SER A 225 -11.40 -14.87 14.91
CA SER A 225 -10.82 -15.61 16.04
C SER A 225 -11.16 -14.87 17.33
N LYS A 226 -11.19 -15.59 18.45
CA LYS A 226 -11.36 -14.99 19.79
C LYS A 226 -10.14 -14.22 20.28
N CYS A 227 -8.99 -14.40 19.64
CA CYS A 227 -7.73 -13.76 20.00
C CYS A 227 -7.11 -13.06 18.79
N LYS A 228 -6.32 -12.02 19.04
CA LYS A 228 -5.49 -11.36 18.02
C LYS A 228 -4.41 -12.31 17.50
N VAL A 229 -4.66 -12.92 16.36
CA VAL A 229 -3.74 -13.90 15.75
C VAL A 229 -3.44 -13.60 14.30
N PHE A 230 -4.31 -12.89 13.58
CA PHE A 230 -4.15 -12.67 12.14
C PHE A 230 -3.23 -11.50 11.87
N LEU A 231 -2.20 -11.75 11.07
CA LEU A 231 -1.31 -10.73 10.55
C LEU A 231 -1.80 -10.32 9.17
N LYS A 232 -1.92 -9.00 8.94
CA LYS A 232 -2.31 -8.47 7.63
C LYS A 232 -1.21 -8.73 6.60
N ASN A 233 0.03 -8.48 6.98
CA ASN A 233 1.23 -8.91 6.28
C ASN A 233 2.13 -9.67 7.27
N PRO A 234 2.93 -10.64 6.81
CA PRO A 234 3.74 -11.45 7.72
C PRO A 234 4.82 -10.68 8.49
N TRP A 235 5.20 -9.49 8.03
CA TRP A 235 6.16 -8.59 8.67
C TRP A 235 5.51 -7.49 9.52
N ASP A 236 4.19 -7.51 9.67
CA ASP A 236 3.50 -6.59 10.58
C ASP A 236 3.73 -7.03 12.02
N GLU A 237 3.83 -6.05 12.93
CA GLU A 237 4.08 -6.29 14.36
C GLU A 237 2.80 -6.56 15.15
N GLU A 238 1.66 -6.13 14.62
CA GLU A 238 0.37 -6.20 15.30
C GLU A 238 -0.55 -7.24 14.65
N ALA A 239 -1.09 -8.13 15.47
CA ALA A 239 -2.10 -9.08 15.06
C ALA A 239 -3.52 -8.56 15.32
N THR A 240 -4.48 -9.09 14.58
CA THR A 240 -5.90 -8.74 14.62
C THR A 240 -6.76 -9.97 14.88
N GLU A 241 -7.99 -9.75 15.35
CA GLU A 241 -8.97 -10.82 15.62
C GLU A 241 -9.73 -11.25 14.37
N LYS A 242 -9.63 -10.48 13.28
CA LYS A 242 -10.32 -10.76 12.03
C LYS A 242 -9.51 -10.38 10.80
N ILE A 243 -9.67 -11.13 9.73
CA ILE A 243 -9.15 -10.82 8.40
C ILE A 243 -10.25 -11.06 7.36
N ARG A 244 -10.28 -10.26 6.30
CA ARG A 244 -11.21 -10.45 5.19
C ARG A 244 -10.74 -11.59 4.29
N LEU A 245 -11.69 -12.41 3.86
CA LEU A 245 -11.45 -13.44 2.86
C LEU A 245 -11.97 -12.99 1.51
N GLN A 246 -11.22 -13.35 0.47
CA GLN A 246 -11.58 -13.17 -0.92
C GLN A 246 -12.27 -14.43 -1.44
N ASP A 247 -13.05 -14.31 -2.50
CA ASP A 247 -13.49 -15.48 -3.24
C ASP A 247 -12.30 -16.20 -3.88
N GLY A 248 -12.26 -17.51 -3.71
CA GLY A 248 -11.18 -18.38 -4.13
C GLY A 248 -10.10 -18.59 -3.07
N SER A 249 -8.85 -18.65 -3.53
CA SER A 249 -7.71 -19.03 -2.69
C SER A 249 -7.18 -17.86 -1.88
N ASN A 250 -7.19 -18.02 -0.56
CA ASN A 250 -6.65 -17.05 0.40
C ASN A 250 -5.39 -17.59 1.07
N THR A 251 -4.43 -16.70 1.27
CA THR A 251 -3.22 -16.93 2.09
C THR A 251 -3.32 -16.05 3.33
N VAL A 252 -3.30 -16.67 4.51
CA VAL A 252 -3.47 -16.01 5.81
C VAL A 252 -2.22 -16.24 6.65
N TRP A 253 -1.70 -15.18 7.25
CA TRP A 253 -0.58 -15.27 8.20
C TRP A 253 -1.10 -15.18 9.63
N MET A 254 -0.54 -16.01 10.51
CA MET A 254 -0.93 -16.04 11.91
C MET A 254 0.27 -16.13 12.84
N THR A 255 0.19 -15.46 13.99
CA THR A 255 1.19 -15.61 15.06
C THR A 255 1.08 -16.97 15.77
N GLN A 256 -0.13 -17.54 15.81
CA GLN A 256 -0.43 -18.85 16.36
C GLN A 256 -1.71 -19.40 15.74
N VAL A 257 -1.91 -20.71 15.77
CA VAL A 257 -3.15 -21.35 15.28
C VAL A 257 -4.20 -21.33 16.41
N PRO A 258 -5.31 -20.57 16.29
CA PRO A 258 -6.36 -20.56 17.32
C PRO A 258 -7.27 -21.79 17.23
N ASN A 259 -7.86 -22.18 18.36
CA ASN A 259 -8.76 -23.35 18.47
C ASN A 259 -10.21 -23.10 17.98
N ASP A 260 -10.61 -21.85 17.80
CA ASP A 260 -12.00 -21.45 17.50
C ASP A 260 -12.03 -20.40 16.37
N MET A 261 -11.68 -20.84 15.16
CA MET A 261 -11.81 -20.00 13.96
C MET A 261 -13.20 -20.10 13.37
N LYS A 262 -13.71 -18.97 12.91
CA LYS A 262 -15.03 -18.88 12.29
C LYS A 262 -15.00 -18.04 11.03
N VAL A 263 -15.67 -18.50 9.99
CA VAL A 263 -15.99 -17.70 8.80
C VAL A 263 -17.45 -17.32 8.88
N ASP A 264 -17.73 -16.02 8.99
CA ASP A 264 -19.09 -15.47 9.13
C ASP A 264 -19.92 -16.19 10.22
N GLY A 265 -19.26 -16.50 11.34
CA GLY A 265 -19.84 -17.19 12.50
C GLY A 265 -19.85 -18.72 12.43
N ALA A 266 -19.63 -19.32 11.26
CA ALA A 266 -19.54 -20.77 11.09
C ALA A 266 -18.12 -21.29 11.40
N LYS A 267 -18.01 -22.35 12.20
CA LYS A 267 -16.72 -22.94 12.58
C LYS A 267 -15.96 -23.44 11.35
N VAL A 268 -14.65 -23.19 11.32
CA VAL A 268 -13.72 -23.69 10.30
C VAL A 268 -12.90 -24.83 10.88
N ASP A 269 -12.82 -25.93 10.14
CA ASP A 269 -11.90 -27.02 10.47
C ASP A 269 -10.46 -26.60 10.13
N VAL A 270 -9.56 -26.82 11.09
CA VAL A 270 -8.16 -26.45 11.00
C VAL A 270 -7.33 -27.71 10.87
N ASN A 271 -6.69 -27.86 9.72
CA ASN A 271 -5.92 -29.05 9.38
C ASN A 271 -4.43 -28.73 9.33
N ASP A 272 -3.63 -29.64 9.87
CA ASP A 272 -2.18 -29.59 9.69
C ASP A 272 -1.83 -29.77 8.20
N GLY A 273 -1.10 -28.81 7.65
CA GLY A 273 -0.60 -28.82 6.29
C GLY A 273 0.69 -29.63 6.14
N GLY A 274 1.34 -30.00 7.24
CA GLY A 274 2.66 -30.63 7.26
C GLY A 274 3.81 -29.63 7.17
N GLU A 275 5.01 -30.13 6.89
CA GLU A 275 6.22 -29.31 6.74
C GLU A 275 6.11 -28.37 5.51
N LEU A 276 6.45 -27.10 5.71
CA LEU A 276 6.48 -26.12 4.64
C LEU A 276 7.80 -26.24 3.84
N ASN A 277 7.72 -26.81 2.65
CA ASN A 277 8.83 -26.81 1.70
C ASN A 277 8.76 -25.64 0.72
N TYR A 278 9.84 -25.45 -0.06
CA TYR A 278 9.94 -24.36 -1.04
C TYR A 278 8.83 -24.38 -2.10
N GLU A 279 8.50 -25.56 -2.64
CA GLU A 279 7.43 -25.70 -3.66
C GLU A 279 6.08 -25.24 -3.10
N LYS A 280 5.78 -25.66 -1.86
CA LYS A 280 4.52 -25.30 -1.21
C LYS A 280 4.46 -23.82 -0.88
N LEU A 281 5.56 -23.23 -0.40
CA LEU A 281 5.67 -21.79 -0.19
C LEU A 281 5.41 -21.03 -1.50
N TYR A 282 6.06 -21.43 -2.60
CA TYR A 282 5.86 -20.81 -3.91
C TYR A 282 4.38 -20.86 -4.32
N GLU A 283 3.71 -22.01 -4.18
CA GLU A 283 2.30 -22.14 -4.51
C GLU A 283 1.39 -21.22 -3.66
N LEU A 284 1.69 -21.05 -2.38
CA LEU A 284 0.96 -20.14 -1.48
C LEU A 284 1.22 -18.66 -1.78
N MET A 285 2.39 -18.34 -2.33
CA MET A 285 2.86 -16.97 -2.50
C MET A 285 2.78 -16.45 -3.94
N LYS A 286 2.59 -17.30 -4.95
CA LYS A 286 2.67 -16.91 -6.37
C LYS A 286 1.79 -15.72 -6.76
N GLU A 287 0.60 -15.60 -6.18
CA GLU A 287 -0.29 -14.45 -6.41
C GLU A 287 0.06 -13.24 -5.54
N LYS A 288 0.70 -13.46 -4.37
CA LYS A 288 1.12 -12.41 -3.44
C LYS A 288 2.47 -11.79 -3.79
N TYR A 289 3.35 -12.47 -4.54
CA TYR A 289 4.66 -11.90 -4.90
C TYR A 289 4.54 -10.58 -5.64
N LYS A 290 3.58 -10.47 -6.58
CA LYS A 290 3.29 -9.23 -7.30
C LYS A 290 2.88 -8.10 -6.35
N TYR A 291 2.06 -8.41 -5.34
CA TYR A 291 1.68 -7.46 -4.30
C TYR A 291 2.89 -6.99 -3.48
N VAL A 292 3.74 -7.91 -3.01
CA VAL A 292 4.93 -7.56 -2.23
C VAL A 292 5.91 -6.69 -3.02
N VAL A 293 6.19 -7.06 -4.27
CA VAL A 293 7.06 -6.26 -5.15
C VAL A 293 6.48 -4.87 -5.35
N ASN A 294 5.16 -4.74 -5.53
CA ASN A 294 4.52 -3.46 -5.67
C ASN A 294 4.61 -2.61 -4.39
N GLN A 295 4.39 -3.20 -3.22
CA GLN A 295 4.55 -2.52 -1.94
C GLN A 295 6.00 -2.02 -1.75
N MET A 296 6.99 -2.84 -2.10
CA MET A 296 8.40 -2.42 -2.09
C MET A 296 8.67 -1.23 -3.01
N LYS A 297 8.12 -1.25 -4.23
CA LYS A 297 8.25 -0.14 -5.19
C LYS A 297 7.61 1.15 -4.67
N VAL A 298 6.40 1.08 -4.12
CA VAL A 298 5.70 2.24 -3.52
C VAL A 298 6.52 2.83 -2.37
N HIS A 299 6.96 2.00 -1.42
CA HIS A 299 7.81 2.47 -0.32
C HIS A 299 9.15 3.05 -0.80
N LYS A 300 9.71 2.50 -1.88
CA LYS A 300 10.94 3.01 -2.48
C LYS A 300 10.77 4.40 -3.10
N ILE A 301 9.65 4.65 -3.79
CA ILE A 301 9.34 5.97 -4.37
C ILE A 301 9.16 7.01 -3.26
N VAL A 302 8.44 6.65 -2.20
CA VAL A 302 8.16 7.54 -1.07
C VAL A 302 9.43 7.83 -0.25
N SER A 303 10.30 6.84 -0.07
CA SER A 303 11.63 6.98 0.54
C SER A 303 11.70 7.67 1.93
N THR A 304 10.60 7.73 2.69
CA THR A 304 10.62 8.21 4.09
C THR A 304 11.36 7.23 5.00
N LYS A 305 11.83 7.68 6.17
CA LYS A 305 12.46 6.83 7.20
C LYS A 305 11.59 5.62 7.55
N GLU A 306 10.28 5.81 7.59
CA GLU A 306 9.34 4.73 7.86
C GLU A 306 9.27 3.73 6.71
N SER A 307 9.14 4.21 5.47
CA SER A 307 9.16 3.35 4.28
C SER A 307 10.43 2.52 4.19
N ILE A 308 11.59 3.11 4.50
CA ILE A 308 12.87 2.39 4.57
C ILE A 308 12.84 1.29 5.64
N THR A 309 12.27 1.57 6.80
CA THR A 309 12.10 0.59 7.88
C THR A 309 11.20 -0.57 7.46
N ILE A 310 10.08 -0.27 6.79
CA ILE A 310 9.17 -1.29 6.26
C ILE A 310 9.86 -2.15 5.20
N MET A 311 10.57 -1.54 4.25
CA MET A 311 11.35 -2.27 3.24
C MET A 311 12.35 -3.24 3.88
N HIS A 312 13.08 -2.79 4.89
CA HIS A 312 14.03 -3.64 5.63
C HIS A 312 13.33 -4.82 6.33
N ARG A 313 12.16 -4.60 6.94
CA ARG A 313 11.36 -5.67 7.55
C ARG A 313 10.91 -6.71 6.52
N ILE A 314 10.44 -6.27 5.36
CA ILE A 314 10.03 -7.15 4.25
C ILE A 314 11.21 -8.02 3.79
N VAL A 315 12.34 -7.39 3.47
CA VAL A 315 13.56 -8.11 3.03
C VAL A 315 14.01 -9.12 4.08
N THR A 316 14.08 -8.70 5.35
CA THR A 316 14.50 -9.55 6.47
C THR A 316 13.58 -10.75 6.64
N TYR A 317 12.27 -10.55 6.53
CA TYR A 317 11.29 -11.62 6.60
C TYR A 317 11.54 -12.67 5.52
N PHE A 318 11.61 -12.27 4.24
CA PHE A 318 11.80 -13.23 3.15
C PHE A 318 13.16 -13.93 3.21
N ARG A 319 14.21 -13.24 3.64
CA ARG A 319 15.53 -13.86 3.86
C ARG A 319 15.46 -15.00 4.88
N ARG A 320 14.74 -14.82 5.99
CA ARG A 320 14.53 -15.87 7.01
C ARG A 320 13.70 -17.03 6.47
N VAL A 321 12.59 -16.73 5.79
CA VAL A 321 11.71 -17.73 5.19
C VAL A 321 12.48 -18.61 4.21
N GLU A 322 13.29 -18.02 3.34
CA GLU A 322 14.07 -18.76 2.34
C GLU A 322 15.14 -19.68 2.93
N ILE A 323 15.71 -19.31 4.08
CA ILE A 323 16.65 -20.15 4.83
C ILE A 323 15.89 -21.35 5.42
N GLU A 324 14.74 -21.09 6.06
CA GLU A 324 13.92 -22.12 6.71
C GLU A 324 13.38 -23.15 5.73
N VAL A 325 12.82 -22.72 4.59
CA VAL A 325 12.28 -23.64 3.56
C VAL A 325 13.35 -24.26 2.65
N LYS A 326 14.64 -23.97 2.93
CA LYS A 326 15.82 -24.50 2.23
C LYS A 326 15.73 -24.33 0.71
N VAL A 327 15.61 -23.08 0.24
CA VAL A 327 15.58 -22.77 -1.20
C VAL A 327 16.77 -23.44 -1.93
N PRO A 328 16.54 -24.21 -3.01
CA PRO A 328 17.60 -24.94 -3.71
C PRO A 328 18.71 -24.02 -4.23
N ALA A 329 19.95 -24.50 -4.17
CA ALA A 329 21.09 -23.79 -4.74
C ALA A 329 20.87 -23.51 -6.25
N GLY A 330 21.27 -22.31 -6.70
CA GLY A 330 21.05 -21.85 -8.08
C GLY A 330 19.66 -21.26 -8.34
N THR A 331 18.70 -21.40 -7.42
CA THR A 331 17.40 -20.72 -7.53
C THR A 331 17.56 -19.25 -7.15
N LYS A 332 17.03 -18.34 -7.98
CA LYS A 332 17.00 -16.91 -7.66
C LYS A 332 16.15 -16.70 -6.40
N LYS A 333 16.73 -16.05 -5.39
CA LYS A 333 16.02 -15.73 -4.15
C LYS A 333 15.09 -14.55 -4.37
N PHE A 334 13.88 -14.63 -3.82
CA PHE A 334 12.94 -13.51 -3.82
C PHE A 334 13.47 -12.36 -2.97
N SER A 335 14.10 -12.65 -1.81
CA SER A 335 14.75 -11.62 -0.97
C SER A 335 15.79 -10.79 -1.74
N SER A 336 16.55 -11.42 -2.64
CA SER A 336 17.52 -10.72 -3.50
C SER A 336 16.84 -9.71 -4.43
N LEU A 337 15.72 -10.07 -5.06
CA LEU A 337 14.95 -9.12 -5.88
C LEU A 337 14.45 -7.93 -5.04
N LEU A 338 14.01 -8.19 -3.81
CA LEU A 338 13.54 -7.14 -2.92
C LEU A 338 14.69 -6.22 -2.46
N GLU A 339 15.88 -6.78 -2.25
CA GLU A 339 17.11 -6.02 -1.97
C GLU A 339 17.52 -5.15 -3.16
N ASP A 340 17.44 -5.67 -4.38
CA ASP A 340 17.71 -4.90 -5.59
C ASP A 340 16.78 -3.68 -5.67
N ILE A 341 15.48 -3.86 -5.39
CA ILE A 341 14.48 -2.79 -5.33
C ILE A 341 14.82 -1.77 -4.23
N ALA A 342 15.12 -2.25 -3.01
CA ALA A 342 15.44 -1.38 -1.88
C ALA A 342 16.69 -0.53 -2.14
N ASN A 343 17.69 -1.13 -2.80
CA ASN A 343 18.98 -0.50 -3.11
C ASN A 343 18.98 0.28 -4.43
N ASP A 344 17.88 0.30 -5.19
CA ASP A 344 17.82 0.97 -6.48
C ASP A 344 17.94 2.49 -6.31
N ARG A 345 19.15 3.02 -6.49
CA ARG A 345 19.42 4.45 -6.39
C ARG A 345 18.82 5.25 -7.54
N LYS A 346 18.48 4.59 -8.65
CA LYS A 346 17.95 5.27 -9.85
C LYS A 346 16.57 5.85 -9.57
N VAL A 347 15.77 5.24 -8.69
CA VAL A 347 14.40 5.70 -8.37
C VAL A 347 14.37 7.17 -7.94
N ALA A 348 15.39 7.64 -7.21
CA ALA A 348 15.48 9.05 -6.79
C ALA A 348 15.70 10.04 -7.95
N TYR A 349 16.10 9.54 -9.11
CA TYR A 349 16.43 10.31 -10.31
C TYR A 349 15.60 9.90 -11.53
N MET A 350 14.62 9.01 -11.36
CA MET A 350 13.79 8.51 -12.45
C MET A 350 12.91 9.64 -12.99
N SER A 351 12.79 9.70 -14.32
CA SER A 351 11.74 10.51 -14.94
C SER A 351 10.38 9.98 -14.52
N PRO A 352 9.31 10.78 -14.61
CA PRO A 352 8.00 10.28 -14.23
C PRO A 352 7.44 9.18 -15.16
N GLU A 353 7.91 9.06 -16.40
CA GLU A 353 7.66 7.89 -17.25
C GLU A 353 8.38 6.63 -16.73
N GLU A 354 9.64 6.78 -16.28
CA GLU A 354 10.41 5.70 -15.68
C GLU A 354 9.79 5.23 -14.35
N LEU A 355 9.29 6.15 -13.51
CA LEU A 355 8.58 5.81 -12.26
C LEU A 355 7.30 5.00 -12.53
N LYS A 356 6.56 5.32 -13.58
CA LYS A 356 5.40 4.54 -13.98
C LYS A 356 5.80 3.13 -14.41
N ALA A 357 6.74 3.01 -15.36
CA ALA A 357 7.24 1.71 -15.82
C ALA A 357 7.83 0.91 -14.64
N TYR A 358 8.41 1.60 -13.66
CA TYR A 358 8.87 1.01 -12.43
C TYR A 358 7.71 0.46 -11.59
N LEU A 359 6.57 1.14 -11.48
CA LEU A 359 5.37 0.66 -10.77
C LEU A 359 4.59 -0.43 -11.52
N GLU A 360 4.78 -0.57 -12.83
CA GLU A 360 4.08 -1.60 -13.60
C GLU A 360 4.36 -3.01 -13.05
N PRO A 361 3.32 -3.87 -12.93
CA PRO A 361 3.52 -5.23 -12.47
C PRO A 361 4.41 -6.03 -13.43
N LYS A 362 5.55 -6.49 -12.94
CA LYS A 362 6.35 -7.49 -13.65
C LYS A 362 5.74 -8.87 -13.41
N ASP A 363 5.57 -9.65 -14.47
CA ASP A 363 5.22 -11.06 -14.31
C ASP A 363 6.44 -11.83 -13.82
N ILE A 364 6.51 -11.99 -12.50
CA ILE A 364 7.58 -12.68 -11.80
C ILE A 364 7.27 -14.16 -11.56
N LYS A 365 6.11 -14.67 -12.03
CA LYS A 365 5.70 -16.05 -11.76
C LYS A 365 6.73 -17.05 -12.26
N ASN A 366 7.38 -16.77 -13.38
CA ASN A 366 8.37 -17.66 -13.98
C ASN A 366 9.78 -17.53 -13.39
N GLU A 367 10.12 -16.42 -12.72
CA GLU A 367 11.48 -16.18 -12.20
C GLU A 367 11.81 -17.03 -10.97
N PHE A 368 10.78 -17.41 -10.20
CA PHE A 368 10.93 -18.09 -8.91
C PHE A 368 10.33 -19.49 -8.91
N LYS A 369 10.00 -20.01 -10.09
CA LYS A 369 9.38 -21.33 -10.19
C LYS A 369 10.40 -22.39 -9.76
N PRO A 370 10.02 -23.36 -8.90
CA PRO A 370 10.87 -24.50 -8.62
C PRO A 370 11.29 -25.16 -9.93
N THR A 371 12.60 -25.26 -10.17
CA THR A 371 13.11 -26.10 -11.26
C THR A 371 12.71 -27.53 -10.92
N LYS A 372 11.99 -28.19 -11.84
CA LYS A 372 11.76 -29.63 -11.71
C LYS A 372 13.14 -30.25 -11.55
N SER A 373 13.38 -30.91 -10.41
CA SER A 373 14.53 -31.75 -10.22
C SER A 373 14.52 -32.80 -11.33
N GLU A 374 15.21 -32.53 -12.43
CA GLU A 374 15.66 -33.60 -13.31
C GLU A 374 16.63 -34.38 -12.45
N ASN A 375 16.20 -35.52 -11.91
CA ASN A 375 17.05 -36.46 -11.20
C ASN A 375 18.33 -36.68 -12.03
N PRO A 376 19.46 -36.05 -11.71
CA PRO A 376 20.68 -36.33 -12.42
C PRO A 376 21.14 -37.65 -11.82
N LYS A 377 21.00 -38.75 -12.57
CA LYS A 377 21.84 -39.92 -12.33
C LYS A 377 23.27 -39.51 -12.63
N GLN A 378 23.92 -38.81 -11.71
CA GLN A 378 25.34 -38.48 -11.78
C GLN A 378 26.02 -38.97 -10.51
N GLU A 379 26.95 -39.88 -10.69
CA GLU A 379 27.92 -40.32 -9.68
C GLU A 379 28.64 -39.10 -9.12
N VAL A 380 28.40 -38.81 -7.84
CA VAL A 380 29.07 -37.73 -7.12
C VAL A 380 30.49 -38.20 -6.76
N LYS A 381 31.51 -37.63 -7.42
CA LYS A 381 32.86 -37.59 -6.84
C LYS A 381 32.89 -36.49 -5.77
N PRO A 382 33.45 -36.76 -4.57
CA PRO A 382 33.44 -35.78 -3.50
C PRO A 382 34.40 -34.64 -3.83
N VAL A 383 33.85 -33.42 -3.86
CA VAL A 383 34.64 -32.17 -3.82
C VAL A 383 34.41 -31.56 -2.43
N THR A 384 35.45 -31.61 -1.61
CA THR A 384 35.54 -30.84 -0.37
C THR A 384 35.78 -29.37 -0.70
N THR A 385 34.83 -28.51 -0.37
CA THR A 385 35.05 -27.06 -0.30
C THR A 385 34.53 -26.58 1.05
N SER A 386 35.44 -26.13 1.91
CA SER A 386 35.11 -25.56 3.22
C SER A 386 34.56 -24.16 3.03
N MET A 387 33.33 -23.89 3.48
CA MET A 387 32.85 -22.52 3.69
C MET A 387 33.31 -22.05 5.06
N THR A 388 34.17 -21.03 5.11
CA THR A 388 34.49 -20.31 6.34
C THR A 388 33.38 -19.32 6.66
N ALA A 389 32.88 -19.37 7.90
CA ALA A 389 31.94 -18.39 8.42
C ALA A 389 32.62 -17.00 8.51
N LEU A 390 31.86 -15.94 8.23
CA LEU A 390 32.31 -14.57 8.43
C LEU A 390 32.56 -14.32 9.92
N THR A 391 33.66 -13.64 10.24
CA THR A 391 33.98 -13.32 11.63
C THR A 391 33.13 -12.15 12.13
N PRO A 392 32.91 -12.01 13.45
CA PRO A 392 32.20 -10.88 14.02
C PRO A 392 32.74 -9.50 13.59
N GLU A 393 34.04 -9.39 13.33
CA GLU A 393 34.66 -8.15 12.83
C GLU A 393 34.20 -7.82 11.40
N GLN A 394 34.07 -8.83 10.53
CA GLN A 394 33.55 -8.67 9.16
C GLN A 394 32.06 -8.28 9.19
N LEU A 395 31.30 -8.77 10.18
CA LEU A 395 29.92 -8.39 10.39
C LEU A 395 29.79 -6.91 10.82
N VAL A 396 30.71 -6.43 11.66
CA VAL A 396 30.74 -5.03 12.13
C VAL A 396 31.14 -4.06 11.01
N GLU A 397 32.04 -4.44 10.10
CA GLU A 397 32.35 -3.63 8.91
C GLU A 397 31.14 -3.49 7.97
N VAL A 398 30.39 -4.56 7.76
CA VAL A 398 29.15 -4.52 6.99
C VAL A 398 28.16 -3.54 7.63
N ILE A 399 27.96 -3.61 8.96
CA ILE A 399 27.06 -2.70 9.69
C ILE A 399 27.52 -1.23 9.59
N LYS A 400 28.83 -0.96 9.73
CA LYS A 400 29.39 0.40 9.60
C LYS A 400 29.22 0.99 8.20
N SER A 401 29.28 0.16 7.16
CA SER A 401 29.02 0.61 5.78
C SER A 401 27.58 1.09 5.56
N PHE A 402 26.62 0.58 6.33
CA PHE A 402 25.22 1.01 6.28
C PHE A 402 24.96 2.32 7.05
N GLU A 403 25.59 2.52 8.21
CA GLU A 403 25.44 3.77 9.00
C GLU A 403 26.09 4.99 8.30
N ALA A 404 27.25 4.80 7.67
CA ALA A 404 27.92 5.86 6.91
C ALA A 404 27.05 6.40 5.75
N THR A 405 26.17 5.56 5.19
CA THR A 405 25.29 5.92 4.08
C THR A 405 24.10 6.78 4.53
N SER A 406 23.67 6.67 5.80
CA SER A 406 22.59 7.50 6.36
C SER A 406 23.07 8.90 6.80
N VAL A 407 24.36 9.02 7.16
CA VAL A 407 24.95 10.30 7.58
C VAL A 407 25.33 11.17 6.38
N MET A 408 25.73 10.58 5.25
CA MET A 408 26.13 11.35 4.06
C MET A 408 24.99 12.12 3.37
N VAL A 409 23.73 11.72 3.55
CA VAL A 409 22.57 12.44 2.98
C VAL A 409 22.23 13.72 3.77
N LEU A 410 22.68 13.83 5.02
CA LEU A 410 22.44 15.00 5.88
C LEU A 410 23.52 16.09 5.77
N LEU A 411 24.66 15.83 5.13
CA LEU A 411 25.79 16.77 5.07
C LEU A 411 25.87 17.61 3.77
N LEU A 412 24.90 17.50 2.86
CA LEU A 412 24.92 18.22 1.56
C LEU A 412 23.92 19.38 1.42
N LYS A 413 23.46 19.97 2.53
CA LYS A 413 22.78 21.28 2.50
C LYS A 413 23.26 22.18 3.64
N GLN A 414 24.39 22.83 3.43
CA GLN A 414 24.65 24.14 4.04
C GLN A 414 25.00 25.12 2.92
N PRO A 415 24.25 26.22 2.75
CA PRO A 415 24.77 27.37 2.04
C PRO A 415 25.65 28.18 3.00
N GLU A 416 26.88 28.42 2.57
CA GLU A 416 27.66 29.56 3.02
C GLU A 416 26.88 30.84 2.66
N ASN A 417 26.63 31.69 3.65
CA ASN A 417 26.63 33.13 3.41
C ASN A 417 26.84 33.91 4.71
N GLU A 418 27.83 34.79 4.62
CA GLU A 418 28.26 35.78 5.59
C GLU A 418 27.16 36.82 5.83
N GLY A 419 27.13 37.39 7.05
CA GLY A 419 26.21 38.47 7.39
C GLY A 419 26.39 38.96 8.81
N ASN A 420 27.54 39.59 9.08
CA ASN A 420 27.77 40.38 10.29
C ASN A 420 26.75 41.53 10.34
N CYS A 421 25.72 41.41 11.17
CA CYS A 421 24.85 42.53 11.55
C CYS A 421 24.84 42.67 13.07
N ASN A 422 25.59 43.67 13.51
CA ASN A 422 25.68 44.13 14.88
C ASN A 422 24.46 45.02 15.17
N CYS A 423 23.44 44.50 15.85
CA CYS A 423 22.31 45.32 16.32
C CYS A 423 21.95 44.96 17.76
N ASN A 424 22.33 45.87 18.65
CA ASN A 424 21.83 46.03 20.01
C ASN A 424 20.29 46.18 19.99
N CYS A 425 19.55 45.29 20.65
CA CYS A 425 18.21 45.59 21.14
C CYS A 425 17.91 44.82 22.42
N LYS A 426 17.82 45.57 23.53
CA LYS A 426 17.07 45.22 24.74
C LYS A 426 15.58 45.09 24.38
N CYS A 427 14.88 44.08 24.87
CA CYS A 427 13.58 44.24 25.55
C CYS A 427 12.98 42.92 26.05
N ASN A 428 12.89 42.83 27.38
CA ASN A 428 11.80 42.37 28.24
C ASN A 428 11.00 41.09 27.91
N CYS A 429 11.25 40.10 28.79
CA CYS A 429 10.31 39.08 29.23
C CYS A 429 8.95 39.64 29.64
N LEU A 430 7.87 38.96 29.26
CA LEU A 430 6.63 38.94 30.04
C LEU A 430 5.92 37.59 29.81
N CYS A 431 5.92 36.79 30.88
CA CYS A 431 5.17 35.57 31.02
C CYS A 431 3.70 35.91 31.31
N HIS A 432 2.76 35.31 30.57
CA HIS A 432 1.39 35.10 31.03
C HIS A 432 0.86 33.77 30.51
N PHE A 433 0.95 32.74 31.35
CA PHE A 433 0.07 31.57 31.28
C PHE A 433 -1.02 31.77 32.32
N LYS A 434 -2.27 31.95 31.88
CA LYS A 434 -3.46 31.83 32.74
C LYS A 434 -4.04 30.44 32.56
N SER A 435 -4.24 29.79 33.70
CA SER A 435 -5.04 28.60 33.92
C SER A 435 -6.51 28.83 33.53
N PHE A 436 -7.16 27.80 33.00
CA PHE A 436 -8.60 27.65 33.06
C PHE A 436 -8.92 26.26 33.61
N ASN A 437 -9.64 26.26 34.73
CA ASN A 437 -10.37 25.14 35.29
C ASN A 437 -11.83 25.59 35.43
N ASN A 438 -12.73 24.72 34.95
CA ASN A 438 -14.11 24.47 35.34
C ASN A 438 -15.15 25.62 35.36
N GLN A 439 -16.15 25.47 34.48
CA GLN A 439 -17.53 25.19 34.89
C GLN A 439 -18.12 24.10 33.99
#